data_AF-A0A1V6DCY6-F1
#
_entry.id   AF-A0A1V6DCY6-F1
#
_cell.length_a   1.000
_cell.length_b   1.000
_cell.length_c   1.000
_cell.angle_alpha   90.00
_cell.angle_beta   90.00
_cell.angle_gamma   90.00
#
_symmetry.space_group_name_H-M   'P 1'
#
loop_
_entity.id
_entity.type
_entity.pdbx_description
1 polymer ?
#
loop_
_entity_poly.entity_id
_entity_poly.type
_entity_poly.pdbx_seq_one_letter_code
_entity_poly.pdbx_strand_id
1 'polypeptide(L)' 'MSQKKKKKLSIIQKIQRFWRETVGELRKVTWPTPPEAWKLTKLVMIVMVILATILGVLDFLFSRLISFLVTL' A
#
# COMPACT_ATOMS: atom_id res chain seq x y z
N MET A 1 -57.25 -4.00 -0.87
CA MET A 1 -56.41 -3.01 -1.58
C MET A 1 -55.13 -2.78 -0.80
N SER A 2 -53.96 -3.00 -1.41
CA SER A 2 -52.81 -2.07 -1.36
C SER A 2 -51.57 -2.81 -1.90
N GLN A 3 -51.40 -2.74 -3.21
CA GLN A 3 -50.17 -3.17 -3.89
C GLN A 3 -49.04 -2.25 -3.41
N LYS A 4 -48.16 -2.76 -2.53
CA LYS A 4 -46.92 -2.09 -2.13
C LYS A 4 -46.01 -2.00 -3.36
N LYS A 5 -46.15 -0.91 -4.12
CA LYS A 5 -45.33 -0.55 -5.29
C LYS A 5 -43.84 -0.64 -4.90
N LYS A 6 -43.14 -1.68 -5.34
CA LYS A 6 -41.66 -1.76 -5.25
C LYS A 6 -41.09 -0.63 -6.09
N LYS A 7 -40.75 0.49 -5.45
CA LYS A 7 -40.07 1.64 -6.04
C LYS A 7 -38.76 1.14 -6.65
N LYS A 8 -38.57 1.27 -7.97
CA LYS A 8 -37.28 0.96 -8.62
C LYS A 8 -36.22 1.81 -7.93
N LEU A 9 -35.25 1.16 -7.28
CA LEU A 9 -34.20 1.84 -6.53
C LEU A 9 -33.45 2.80 -7.46
N SER A 10 -33.41 4.08 -7.10
CA SER A 10 -32.62 5.12 -7.81
C SER A 10 -31.13 4.77 -7.75
N ILE A 11 -30.35 5.16 -8.77
CA ILE A 11 -28.88 4.96 -8.81
C ILE A 11 -28.23 5.50 -7.52
N ILE A 12 -28.74 6.61 -6.99
CA ILE A 12 -28.29 7.22 -5.73
C ILE A 12 -28.50 6.26 -4.54
N GLN A 13 -29.61 5.51 -4.51
CA GLN A 13 -29.89 4.54 -3.44
C GLN A 13 -28.99 3.30 -3.53
N LYS A 14 -28.58 2.91 -4.74
CA LYS A 14 -27.59 1.83 -4.93
C LYS A 14 -26.20 2.24 -4.43
N ILE A 15 -25.76 3.44 -4.76
CA ILE A 15 -24.47 3.98 -4.30
C ILE A 15 -24.46 4.14 -2.77
N GLN A 16 -25.53 4.66 -2.18
CA GLN A 16 -25.64 4.79 -0.73
C GLN A 16 -25.59 3.43 -0.03
N ARG A 17 -26.23 2.40 -0.62
CA ARG A 17 -26.17 1.03 -0.11
C ARG A 17 -24.75 0.46 -0.21
N PHE A 18 -24.09 0.62 -1.36
CA PHE A 18 -22.72 0.18 -1.58
C PHE A 18 -21.76 0.83 -0.57
N TRP A 19 -21.85 2.15 -0.39
CA TRP A 19 -21.02 2.86 0.59
C TRP A 19 -21.21 2.35 2.03
N ARG A 20 -22.46 2.07 2.41
CA ARG A 20 -22.77 1.52 3.73
C ARG A 20 -22.21 0.11 3.91
N GLU A 21 -22.27 -0.72 2.86
CA GLU A 21 -21.68 -2.06 2.84
C GLU A 21 -20.14 -1.99 2.93
N THR A 22 -19.48 -1.12 2.14
CA THR A 22 -18.02 -0.90 2.18
C THR A 22 -17.54 -0.41 3.54
N VAL A 23 -18.22 0.57 4.15
CA VAL A 23 -17.85 1.05 5.50
C VAL A 23 -18.04 -0.04 6.57
N GLY A 24 -19.05 -0.90 6.41
CA GLY A 24 -19.26 -2.04 7.29
C GLY A 24 -18.11 -3.06 7.24
N GLU A 25 -17.59 -3.35 6.05
CA GLU A 25 -16.44 -4.23 5.87
C GLU A 25 -15.12 -3.56 6.29
N LEU A 26 -14.93 -2.28 6.00
CA LEU A 26 -13.74 -1.50 6.42
C LEU A 26 -13.58 -1.47 7.94
N ARG A 27 -14.67 -1.53 8.70
CA ARG A 27 -14.61 -1.62 10.17
C ARG A 27 -14.09 -2.97 10.69
N LYS A 28 -14.11 -4.02 9.85
CA LYS A 28 -13.49 -5.32 10.18
C LYS A 28 -11.98 -5.31 9.92
N VAL A 29 -11.47 -4.31 9.20
CA VAL A 29 -10.03 -4.16 8.97
C VAL A 29 -9.39 -3.69 10.26
N THR A 30 -8.53 -4.53 10.81
CA THR A 30 -7.70 -4.21 11.97
C THR A 30 -6.58 -3.26 11.54
N TRP A 31 -6.81 -1.96 11.70
CA TRP A 31 -5.74 -0.97 11.54
C TRP A 31 -4.73 -1.10 12.69
N PRO A 32 -3.42 -1.06 12.39
CA PRO A 32 -2.40 -1.12 13.41
C PRO A 32 -2.54 0.07 14.36
N THR A 33 -2.23 -0.15 15.63
CA THR A 33 -2.18 0.95 16.59
C THR A 33 -1.03 1.91 16.22
N PRO A 34 -1.11 3.21 16.56
CA PRO A 34 -0.03 4.16 16.29
C PRO A 34 1.39 3.68 16.67
N PRO A 35 1.61 3.04 17.84
CA PRO A 35 2.94 2.52 18.18
C PRO A 35 3.38 1.31 17.33
N GLU A 36 2.44 0.46 16.89
CA GLU A 36 2.75 -0.66 15.99
C GLU A 36 3.15 -0.16 14.60
N ALA A 37 2.42 0.82 14.06
CA ALA A 37 2.76 1.45 12.79
C ALA A 37 4.21 1.97 12.81
N TRP A 38 4.62 2.65 13.89
CA TRP A 38 5.99 3.11 14.07
C TRP A 38 7.03 1.98 14.11
N LYS A 39 6.72 0.84 14.75
CA LYS A 39 7.62 -0.33 14.75
C LYS A 39 7.80 -0.88 13.34
N LEU A 40 6.71 -1.01 12.59
CA LEU A 40 6.73 -1.50 11.21
C LEU A 40 7.52 -0.55 10.29
N THR A 41 7.30 0.77 10.40
CA THR A 41 8.05 1.76 9.62
C THR A 41 9.55 1.72 9.94
N LYS A 42 9.93 1.58 11.22
CA LYS A 42 11.35 1.45 11.60
C LYS A 42 12.00 0.21 10.97
N LEU A 43 11.30 -0.93 10.98
CA LEU A 43 11.80 -2.15 10.35
C LEU A 43 12.03 -1.96 8.85
N VAL A 44 11.04 -1.39 8.14
CA VAL A 44 11.16 -1.10 6.70
C VAL A 44 12.33 -0.16 6.43
N MET A 45 12.50 0.88 7.24
CA MET A 45 13.60 1.83 7.09
C MET A 45 14.98 1.16 7.26
N ILE A 46 15.13 0.27 8.23
CA ILE A 46 16.37 -0.51 8.41
C ILE A 46 16.66 -1.36 7.18
N VAL A 47 15.65 -2.12 6.69
CA VAL A 47 15.82 -2.97 5.50
C VAL A 47 16.18 -2.14 4.27
N MET A 48 15.54 -0.98 4.08
CA MET A 48 15.85 -0.06 2.98
C MET A 48 17.29 0.45 3.04
N VAL A 49 17.79 0.83 4.22
CA VAL A 49 19.19 1.27 4.39
C VAL A 49 20.16 0.15 4.05
N ILE A 50 19.88 -1.08 4.48
CA ILE A 50 20.73 -2.25 4.16
C ILE A 50 20.77 -2.48 2.64
N LEU A 51 19.61 -2.53 1.99
CA LEU A 51 19.53 -2.74 0.54
C LEU A 51 20.21 -1.61 -0.24
N ALA A 52 19.96 -0.36 0.14
CA ALA A 52 20.59 0.79 -0.49
C ALA A 52 22.12 0.76 -0.34
N THR A 53 22.62 0.33 0.82
CA THR A 53 24.06 0.18 1.06
C THR A 53 24.64 -0.92 0.18
N ILE A 54 24.00 -2.09 0.12
CA ILE A 54 24.46 -3.21 -0.71
C ILE A 54 24.50 -2.82 -2.17
N LEU A 55 23.41 -2.25 -2.69
CA LEU A 55 23.34 -1.81 -4.08
C LEU A 55 24.37 -0.70 -4.36
N GLY A 56 24.46 0.32 -3.51
CA GLY A 56 25.42 1.41 -3.69
C GLY A 56 26.88 0.93 -3.70
N VAL A 57 27.25 -0.02 -2.84
CA VAL A 57 28.59 -0.63 -2.85
C VAL A 57 28.82 -1.43 -4.13
N LEU A 58 27.83 -2.20 -4.57
CA LEU A 58 27.91 -3.00 -5.78
C LEU A 58 28.05 -2.12 -7.03
N ASP A 59 27.24 -1.07 -7.14
CA ASP A 59 27.29 -0.07 -8.21
C ASP A 59 28.65 0.64 -8.23
N PHE A 60 29.19 1.00 -7.07
CA PHE A 60 30.52 1.60 -6.96
C PHE A 60 31.61 0.63 -7.46
N LEU A 61 31.57 -0.63 -7.02
CA LEU A 61 32.56 -1.63 -7.44
C LEU A 61 32.48 -1.89 -8.94
N PHE A 62 31.28 -2.07 -9.49
CA PHE A 62 31.09 -2.28 -10.92
C PHE A 62 31.49 -1.06 -11.74
N SER A 63 31.14 0.16 -11.33
CA SER A 63 31.57 1.36 -12.04
C SER A 63 33.09 1.47 -12.13
N ARG A 64 33.81 1.11 -11.06
CA ARG A 64 35.28 1.11 -11.05
C ARG A 64 35.86 0.02 -11.94
N LEU A 65 35.31 -1.19 -11.91
CA LEU A 65 35.75 -2.32 -12.75
C LEU A 65 35.52 -2.04 -14.23
N ILE A 66 34.34 -1.54 -14.59
CA ILE A 66 34.01 -1.18 -15.98
C ILE A 66 34.88 -0.01 -16.46
N SER A 67 35.08 1.02 -15.62
CA SER A 67 35.98 2.13 -15.97
C SER A 67 37.41 1.65 -16.22
N PHE A 68 37.92 0.72 -15.40
CA PHE A 68 39.23 0.12 -15.63
C PHE A 68 39.29 -0.68 -16.94
N LEU A 69 38.27 -1.49 -17.22
CA LEU A 69 38.20 -2.29 -18.44
C LEU A 69 38.10 -1.44 -19.72
N VAL A 70 37.34 -0.35 -19.67
CA VAL A 70 37.15 0.57 -20.81
C VAL A 70 38.37 1.45 -21.05
N THR A 71 39.12 1.78 -20.00
CA THR A 71 40.32 2.62 -20.10
C THR A 71 41.55 1.82 -20.55
N LEU A 72 41.52 0.50 -20.42
CA LEU A 72 42.55 -0.42 -20.90
C LEU A 72 42.44 -0.62 -22.42
#